data_AF-A0A9J5ZBT3-F1
#
_entry.id   AF-A0A9J5ZBT3-F1
#
_cell.length_a   1.000
_cell.length_b   1.000
_cell.length_c   1.000
_cell.angle_alpha   90.00
_cell.angle_beta   90.00
_cell.angle_gamma   90.00
#
_symmetry.space_group_name_H-M   'P 1'
#
loop_
_entity.id
_entity.type
_entity.pdbx_description
1 polymer ?
#
loop_
_entity_poly.entity_id
_entity_poly.type
_entity_poly.pdbx_seq_one_letter_code
_entity_poly.pdbx_strand_id
1 'polypeptide(L)'
;MKKDPMTKSSYGQELLDSISQRIQDYGTISHKGIIADNSVKHIARRISIQDGNKEEMIKEYLDEIRRNLLLNITHYEKSDTSMRSETSDDITDDAQKAQIL
;
A
#
# COMPACT_ATOMS: atom_id res chain seq x y z
N MET A 1 2.13 -49.21 -5.09
CA MET A 1 2.60 -48.00 -5.80
C MET A 1 3.88 -48.34 -6.53
N LYS A 2 4.02 -47.93 -7.80
CA LYS A 2 5.30 -48.07 -8.52
C LYS A 2 6.34 -47.21 -7.79
N LYS A 3 7.48 -47.81 -7.45
CA LYS A 3 8.63 -47.11 -6.85
C LYS A 3 9.63 -46.82 -7.96
N ASP A 4 10.25 -45.65 -7.89
CA ASP A 4 11.38 -45.35 -8.74
C ASP A 4 12.53 -46.31 -8.37
N PRO A 5 13.11 -47.03 -9.35
CA PRO A 5 14.13 -48.03 -9.08
C PRO A 5 15.45 -47.43 -8.57
N MET A 6 15.70 -46.14 -8.80
CA MET A 6 16.94 -45.46 -8.43
C MET A 6 16.82 -44.73 -7.09
N THR A 7 15.70 -44.03 -6.85
CA THR A 7 15.49 -43.26 -5.61
C THR A 7 14.72 -44.04 -4.54
N LYS A 8 14.14 -45.20 -4.89
CA LYS A 8 13.24 -46.02 -4.05
C LYS A 8 12.00 -45.26 -3.52
N SER A 9 11.83 -44.01 -3.92
CA SER A 9 10.68 -43.18 -3.60
C SER A 9 9.46 -43.68 -4.38
N SER A 10 8.30 -43.62 -3.75
CA SER A 10 7.04 -43.90 -4.47
C SER A 10 6.79 -42.80 -5.49
N TYR A 11 6.46 -43.20 -6.73
CA TYR A 11 6.06 -42.25 -7.76
C TYR A 11 4.87 -41.41 -7.26
N GLY A 12 5.04 -40.08 -7.23
CA GLY A 12 4.05 -39.13 -6.72
C GLY A 12 4.22 -38.72 -5.25
N GLN A 13 5.21 -39.25 -4.52
CA GLN A 13 5.43 -38.87 -3.13
C GLN A 13 5.84 -37.40 -2.98
N GLU A 14 6.71 -36.90 -3.86
CA GLU A 14 7.14 -35.49 -3.86
C GLU A 14 5.95 -34.53 -4.05
N LEU A 15 4.97 -34.92 -4.87
CA LEU A 15 3.75 -34.13 -5.06
C LEU A 15 2.90 -34.11 -3.79
N LEU A 16 2.74 -35.26 -3.12
CA LEU A 16 2.00 -35.36 -1.87
C LEU A 16 2.68 -34.58 -0.73
N ASP A 17 4.02 -34.63 -0.67
CA ASP A 17 4.81 -33.87 0.29
C ASP A 17 4.68 -32.36 0.03
N SER A 18 4.73 -31.94 -1.25
CA SER A 18 4.52 -30.55 -1.65
C SER A 18 3.11 -30.03 -1.31
N ILE A 19 2.07 -30.85 -1.52
CA ILE A 19 0.69 -30.51 -1.13
C ILE A 19 0.57 -30.39 0.38
N SER A 20 1.14 -31.33 1.13
CA SER A 20 1.12 -31.34 2.59
C SER A 20 1.80 -30.11 3.17
N GLN A 21 2.97 -29.75 2.63
CA GLN A 21 3.69 -28.53 3.02
C GLN A 21 2.85 -27.29 2.74
N ARG A 22 2.28 -27.16 1.54
CA ARG A 22 1.45 -26.01 1.16
C ARG A 22 0.21 -25.86 2.06
N ILE A 23 -0.41 -26.95 2.49
CA ILE A 23 -1.54 -26.93 3.44
C ILE A 23 -1.08 -26.40 4.81
N GLN A 24 0.08 -26.83 5.30
CA GLN A 24 0.64 -26.30 6.55
C GLN A 24 1.00 -24.82 6.42
N ASP A 25 1.57 -24.41 5.29
CA ASP A 25 1.88 -23.01 5.02
C ASP A 25 0.60 -22.16 5.09
N TYR A 26 -0.50 -22.60 4.49
CA TYR A 26 -1.80 -21.92 4.61
C TYR A 26 -2.36 -21.91 6.04
N GLY A 27 -2.10 -22.94 6.84
CA GLY A 27 -2.51 -22.99 8.25
C GLY A 27 -1.69 -22.08 9.18
N THR A 28 -0.44 -21.78 8.81
CA THR A 28 0.46 -20.87 9.55
C THR A 28 0.32 -19.41 9.13
N ILE A 29 -0.14 -19.16 7.90
CA ILE A 29 -0.58 -17.84 7.49
C ILE A 29 -1.88 -17.54 8.24
N SER A 30 -1.75 -16.87 9.38
CA SER A 30 -2.88 -16.22 10.03
C SER A 30 -3.63 -15.46 8.95
N HIS A 31 -4.91 -15.79 8.73
CA HIS A 31 -5.81 -14.97 7.92
C HIS A 31 -5.97 -13.61 8.61
N LYS A 32 -4.91 -12.80 8.66
CA LYS A 32 -4.98 -11.36 8.82
C LYS A 32 -5.35 -10.76 7.46
N GLY A 33 -6.41 -11.32 6.88
CA GLY A 33 -7.40 -10.58 6.11
C GLY A 33 -8.30 -9.76 7.03
N ILE A 34 -7.78 -9.30 8.18
CA ILE A 34 -8.20 -8.02 8.71
C ILE A 34 -7.45 -7.02 7.84
N ILE A 35 -7.97 -6.78 6.64
CA ILE A 35 -7.81 -5.45 6.05
C ILE A 35 -8.24 -4.54 7.20
N ALA A 36 -7.31 -3.74 7.71
CA ALA A 36 -7.62 -2.69 8.64
C ALA A 36 -8.48 -1.71 7.85
N ASP A 37 -9.75 -2.08 7.70
CA ASP A 37 -10.75 -1.22 7.14
C ASP A 37 -10.83 -0.10 8.16
N ASN A 38 -10.33 1.08 7.79
CA ASN A 38 -10.37 2.27 8.65
C ASN A 38 -11.81 2.78 8.82
N SER A 39 -12.81 1.94 8.51
CA SER A 39 -14.19 2.20 8.78
C SER A 39 -14.40 2.40 10.27
N VAL A 40 -15.28 3.34 10.59
CA VAL A 40 -15.71 3.65 11.96
C VAL A 40 -16.18 2.38 12.69
N LYS A 41 -16.77 1.44 11.96
CA LYS A 41 -17.23 0.14 12.50
C LYS A 41 -16.09 -0.73 13.02
N HIS A 42 -14.96 -0.77 12.31
CA HIS A 42 -13.79 -1.54 12.74
C HIS A 42 -13.17 -0.94 14.01
N ILE A 43 -13.07 0.38 14.05
CA ILE A 43 -12.52 1.13 15.19
C ILE A 43 -13.42 1.00 16.42
N ALA A 44 -14.73 1.15 16.26
CA ALA A 44 -15.70 0.93 17.33
C ALA A 44 -15.58 -0.49 17.90
N ARG A 45 -15.41 -1.51 17.04
CA ARG A 45 -15.19 -2.88 17.47
C ARG A 45 -13.90 -3.02 18.27
N ARG A 46 -12.79 -2.44 17.81
CA ARG A 46 -11.50 -2.48 18.54
C ARG A 46 -11.61 -1.83 19.92
N ILE A 47 -12.20 -0.62 20.00
CA ILE A 47 -12.40 0.10 21.26
C ILE A 47 -13.33 -0.68 22.20
N SER A 48 -14.35 -1.37 21.66
CA SER A 48 -15.29 -2.14 22.49
C SER A 48 -14.67 -3.33 23.22
N ILE A 49 -13.56 -3.87 22.72
CA ILE A 49 -12.89 -5.07 23.26
C ILE A 49 -11.75 -4.69 24.21
N GLN A 50 -11.23 -3.47 24.12
CA GLN A 50 -10.15 -3.01 24.99
C GLN A 50 -10.70 -2.41 26.29
N ASP A 51 -10.10 -2.82 27.40
CA ASP A 51 -10.35 -2.23 28.70
C ASP A 51 -9.64 -0.86 28.78
N GLY A 52 -10.35 0.17 29.23
CA GLY A 52 -9.81 1.53 29.33
C GLY A 52 -10.83 2.64 29.10
N ASN A 53 -10.36 3.88 29.08
CA ASN A 53 -11.20 5.03 28.77
C ASN A 53 -11.48 5.11 27.27
N LYS A 54 -12.72 4.79 26.89
CA LYS A 54 -13.14 4.78 25.48
C LYS A 54 -13.04 6.16 24.82
N GLU A 55 -13.28 7.25 25.54
CA GLU A 55 -13.18 8.61 24.98
C GLU A 55 -11.74 8.98 24.65
N GLU A 56 -10.79 8.60 25.52
CA GLU A 56 -9.37 8.83 25.29
C GLU A 56 -8.89 8.07 24.04
N MET A 57 -9.28 6.81 23.91
CA MET A 57 -8.95 5.99 22.73
C MET A 57 -9.56 6.54 21.44
N ILE A 58 -10.79 7.07 21.49
CA ILE A 58 -11.41 7.76 20.35
C ILE A 58 -10.58 8.99 19.98
N LYS A 59 -10.17 9.77 20.97
CA LYS A 59 -9.38 10.99 20.75
C LYS A 59 -8.03 10.68 20.10
N GLU A 60 -7.30 9.69 20.59
CA GLU A 60 -6.02 9.25 20.02
C GLU A 60 -6.16 8.87 18.54
N TYR A 61 -7.23 8.13 18.20
CA TYR A 61 -7.51 7.74 16.83
C TYR A 61 -7.81 8.94 15.93
N LEU A 62 -8.61 9.91 16.41
CA LEU A 62 -8.89 11.13 15.67
C LEU A 62 -7.63 11.97 15.44
N ASP A 63 -6.73 12.03 16.43
CA ASP A 63 -5.46 12.74 16.32
C ASP A 63 -4.51 12.08 15.31
N GLU A 64 -4.55 10.75 15.18
CA GLU A 64 -3.82 10.01 14.15
C GLU A 64 -4.38 10.31 12.75
N ILE A 65 -5.71 10.25 12.55
CA ILE A 65 -6.34 10.60 11.27
C ILE A 65 -5.96 12.02 10.85
N ARG A 66 -6.07 12.97 11.78
CA ARG A 66 -5.75 14.38 11.52
C ARG A 66 -4.31 14.54 11.04
N ARG A 67 -3.34 13.90 11.71
CA ARG A 67 -1.92 13.95 11.34
C ARG A 67 -1.69 13.36 9.95
N ASN A 68 -2.28 12.20 9.66
CA ASN A 68 -2.14 11.54 8.37
C ASN A 68 -2.75 12.36 7.22
N LEU A 69 -3.91 12.99 7.43
CA LEU A 69 -4.49 13.89 6.43
C LEU A 69 -3.56 15.08 6.13
N LEU A 70 -3.06 15.75 7.16
CA LEU A 70 -2.16 16.89 7.00
C LEU A 70 -0.89 16.50 6.24
N LEU A 71 -0.28 15.37 6.58
CA LEU A 71 0.90 14.85 5.88
C LEU A 71 0.62 14.61 4.40
N ASN A 72 -0.51 13.98 4.07
CA ASN A 72 -0.87 13.71 2.68
C ASN A 72 -1.16 15.01 1.90
N ILE A 73 -1.85 15.98 2.50
CA ILE A 73 -2.09 17.29 1.86
C ILE A 73 -0.76 17.95 1.52
N THR A 74 0.16 18.05 2.48
CA THR A 74 1.50 18.61 2.24
C THR A 74 2.28 17.84 1.17
N HIS A 75 2.11 16.52 1.10
CA HIS A 75 2.72 15.71 0.05
C HIS A 75 2.15 16.05 -1.34
N TYR A 76 0.83 16.19 -1.46
CA TYR A 76 0.18 16.55 -2.71
C TYR A 76 0.51 17.97 -3.16
N GLU A 77 0.53 18.94 -2.24
CA GLU A 77 0.97 20.30 -2.52
C GLU A 77 2.38 20.35 -3.12
N LYS A 78 3.31 19.55 -2.58
CA LYS A 78 4.67 19.45 -3.11
C LYS A 78 4.72 18.72 -4.46
N SER A 79 3.92 17.68 -4.62
CA SER A 79 3.90 16.87 -5.85
C SER A 79 3.29 17.63 -7.04
N ASP A 80 2.29 18.48 -6.81
CA ASP A 80 1.65 19.30 -7.86
C ASP A 80 2.54 20.43 -8.39
N THR A 81 3.64 20.78 -7.70
CA THR A 81 4.63 21.73 -8.23
C THR A 81 5.54 21.13 -9.30
N SER A 82 5.60 19.80 -9.43
CA SER A 82 6.54 19.13 -10.36
C SER A 82 6.09 19.14 -11.83
N MET A 83 4.84 19.48 -12.13
CA MET A 83 4.28 19.52 -13.50
C MET A 83 4.18 20.93 -14.07
N ARG A 84 4.64 21.95 -13.34
CA ARG A 84 4.60 23.34 -13.81
C ARG A 84 5.77 23.57 -14.78
N SER A 85 5.61 23.10 -16.01
CA SER A 85 6.51 23.45 -17.12
C SER A 85 6.52 24.98 -17.26
N GLU A 86 7.70 25.57 -17.17
CA GLU A 86 7.95 26.94 -17.62
C GLU A 86 7.72 26.95 -19.13
N THR A 87 6.55 27.40 -19.58
CA THR A 87 6.40 27.84 -20.96
C THR A 87 7.25 29.09 -21.11
N SER A 88 8.47 28.89 -21.57
CA SER A 88 9.37 29.94 -22.04
C SER A 88 8.66 30.67 -23.18
N ASP A 89 8.03 31.80 -22.87
CA ASP A 89 7.63 32.81 -23.85
C ASP A 89 8.90 33.51 -24.35
N ASP A 90 9.69 32.84 -25.19
CA ASP A 90 10.72 33.51 -26.00
C ASP A 90 10.07 33.93 -27.32
N ILE A 91 9.26 34.98 -27.24
CA ILE A 91 8.93 35.79 -28.41
C ILE A 91 10.08 36.79 -28.55
N THR A 92 11.19 36.34 -29.12
CA THR A 92 12.22 37.24 -29.63
C THR A 92 11.69 37.87 -30.91
N ASP A 93 11.18 39.08 -30.74
CA ASP A 93 10.83 40.06 -31.75
C ASP A 93 12.08 40.39 -32.59
N ASP A 94 12.33 39.63 -33.67
CA ASP A 94 13.38 39.95 -34.64
C ASP A 94 12.81 39.97 -36.06
N ALA A 95 11.72 40.72 -36.21
CA ALA A 95 11.14 41.10 -37.49
C ALA A 95 11.35 42.60 -37.74
N GLN A 96 12.59 43.08 -37.79
CA GLN A 96 12.89 44.41 -38.36
C GLN A 96 14.38 44.60 -38.73
N LYS A 97 14.82 43.95 -39.81
CA LYS A 97 15.86 44.52 -40.68
C LYS A 97 15.29 44.84 -42.05
N ALA A 98 14.64 46.01 -42.12
CA ALA A 98 14.43 46.74 -43.35
C ALA A 98 14.76 48.22 -43.13
N GLN A 99 15.80 48.67 -43.85
CA GLN A 99 16.10 50.06 -44.24
C GLN A 99 16.67 51.07 -43.22
N ILE A 100 17.37 52.07 -43.81
CA ILE A 100 18.24 53.13 -43.26
C ILE A 100 19.71 52.64 -43.21
N LEU A 101 20.66 53.08 -44.05
CA LEU A 101 20.81 54.26 -44.90
C LEU A 101 21.76 53.92 -46.06
#